data_AF-A0A816NBH6-F1
#
_entry.id   AF-A0A816NBH6-F1
#
_cell.length_a   1.000
_cell.length_b   1.000
_cell.length_c   1.000
_cell.angle_alpha   90.00
_cell.angle_beta   90.00
_cell.angle_gamma   90.00
#
_symmetry.space_group_name_H-M   'P 1'
#
loop_
_entity.id
_entity.type
_entity.pdbx_description
1 polymer ?
#
loop_
_entity_poly.entity_id
_entity_poly.type
_entity_poly.pdbx_seq_one_letter_code
_entity_poly.pdbx_strand_id
1 'polypeptide(L)'
;MANQYDDKDDDLSVNVVEPDENEWKRFIDEMKYVRALEYVLQNAPVRAKDPEKKKKAASMALSTMMKIKTNEISQAVNSIPVPLRDTLMKYVYKGFESSKDYSSSALLVWHEKVLAATGLGSIMSSIECDNNDLTEKVPTEEIEDEVYPKNVYIMRSNNQLRELHTLLRDRATSRSDFKFYADRLIRLTVEAALDQLPYLSCEITTPTGHSFNGLRHQKGTLCVSLMRSGEAMEKGIRECCRSIRIGKILINEAQVIYAKLPADVQRRHILVTYPVITTGSTVLAGLGVLLKEYQCRESNIILVTLFSTPEGIKQTCERYPNIKIVVSEINKIPPNHFGQKYFGTD
;
A
#
# COMPACT_ATOMS: atom_id res chain seq x y z
N MET A 1 -13.57 -6.27 -52.21
CA MET A 1 -12.58 -7.36 -52.05
C MET A 1 -11.99 -7.20 -50.66
N ALA A 2 -12.30 -8.17 -49.80
CA ALA A 2 -11.80 -8.26 -48.44
C ALA A 2 -10.32 -8.68 -48.47
N ASN A 3 -9.50 -8.09 -47.61
CA ASN A 3 -8.23 -8.67 -47.18
C ASN A 3 -8.32 -8.89 -45.68
N GLN A 4 -8.65 -10.13 -45.31
CA GLN A 4 -8.38 -10.71 -44.01
C GLN A 4 -6.86 -10.85 -43.87
N TYR A 5 -6.29 -10.21 -42.86
CA TYR A 5 -5.04 -10.66 -42.26
C TYR A 5 -5.41 -11.37 -40.96
N ASP A 6 -5.21 -12.68 -41.02
CA ASP A 6 -5.43 -13.69 -40.00
C ASP A 6 -4.09 -13.83 -39.26
N ASP A 7 -3.89 -13.03 -38.22
CA ASP A 7 -2.76 -13.19 -37.29
C ASP A 7 -3.21 -14.05 -36.12
N LYS A 8 -2.79 -15.31 -36.20
CA LYS A 8 -2.90 -16.34 -35.18
C LYS A 8 -2.08 -15.91 -33.96
N ASP A 9 -2.77 -15.49 -32.90
CA ASP A 9 -2.21 -15.59 -31.56
C ASP A 9 -2.03 -17.09 -31.24
N ASP A 10 -0.77 -17.51 -31.18
CA ASP A 10 -0.34 -18.82 -30.70
C ASP A 10 -0.93 -19.05 -29.30
N ASP A 11 -1.93 -19.93 -29.26
CA ASP A 11 -2.50 -20.52 -28.05
C ASP A 11 -1.43 -21.41 -27.38
N LEU A 12 -0.52 -20.78 -26.64
CA LEU A 12 0.22 -21.43 -25.56
C LEU A 12 -0.76 -21.67 -24.41
N SER A 13 -1.64 -22.65 -24.62
CA SER A 13 -2.42 -23.31 -23.58
C SER A 13 -1.46 -23.96 -22.58
N VAL A 14 -1.03 -23.18 -21.60
CA VAL A 14 -0.38 -23.72 -20.40
C VAL A 14 -1.45 -24.58 -19.73
N ASN A 15 -1.34 -25.90 -19.90
CA ASN A 15 -2.18 -26.94 -19.31
C ASN A 15 -2.73 -26.50 -17.94
N VAL A 16 -4.03 -26.23 -17.87
CA VAL A 16 -4.72 -26.02 -16.59
C VAL A 16 -4.89 -27.39 -15.97
N VAL A 17 -3.92 -27.76 -15.14
CA VAL A 17 -3.87 -29.06 -14.49
C VAL A 17 -4.95 -29.11 -13.39
N GLU A 18 -5.94 -29.99 -13.56
CA GLU A 18 -6.95 -30.37 -12.56
C GLU A 18 -6.65 -31.81 -12.14
N PRO A 19 -6.75 -32.18 -10.85
CA PRO A 19 -6.49 -33.55 -10.43
C PRO A 19 -7.62 -34.46 -10.92
N ASP A 20 -7.29 -35.52 -11.68
CA ASP A 20 -8.27 -36.51 -12.13
C ASP A 20 -8.82 -37.27 -10.92
N GLU A 21 -10.14 -37.25 -10.77
CA GLU A 21 -10.85 -37.89 -9.68
C GLU A 21 -10.74 -39.43 -9.74
N ASN A 22 -10.66 -40.01 -10.93
CA ASN A 22 -10.54 -41.45 -11.11
C ASN A 22 -9.16 -41.95 -10.69
N GLU A 23 -8.12 -41.19 -11.04
CA GLU A 23 -6.74 -41.51 -10.66
C GLU A 23 -6.52 -41.31 -9.16
N TRP A 24 -7.09 -40.25 -8.58
CA TRP A 24 -7.11 -40.07 -7.12
C TRP A 24 -7.83 -41.22 -6.41
N LYS A 25 -9.03 -41.63 -6.87
CA LYS A 25 -9.77 -42.77 -6.31
C LYS A 25 -8.95 -44.06 -6.35
N ARG A 26 -8.24 -44.34 -7.45
CA ARG A 26 -7.33 -45.49 -7.55
C ARG A 26 -6.30 -45.51 -6.42
N PHE A 27 -5.67 -44.38 -6.12
CA PHE A 27 -4.69 -44.30 -5.02
C PHE A 27 -5.33 -44.46 -3.63
N ILE A 28 -6.56 -43.99 -3.45
CA ILE A 28 -7.32 -44.17 -2.22
C ILE A 28 -7.70 -45.65 -2.02
N ASP A 29 -8.13 -46.33 -3.08
CA ASP A 29 -8.51 -47.76 -3.05
C ASP A 29 -7.30 -48.67 -2.79
N GLU A 30 -6.13 -48.31 -3.32
CA GLU A 30 -4.86 -48.97 -3.03
C GLU A 30 -4.27 -48.64 -1.64
N MET A 31 -4.98 -47.86 -0.81
CA MET A 31 -4.53 -47.36 0.49
C MET A 31 -3.20 -46.56 0.45
N LYS A 32 -2.87 -45.98 -0.70
CA LYS A 32 -1.65 -45.17 -0.91
C LYS A 32 -1.91 -43.69 -0.63
N TYR A 33 -2.31 -43.36 0.59
CA TYR A 33 -2.79 -42.02 0.96
C TYR A 33 -1.75 -40.91 0.76
N VAL A 34 -0.46 -41.18 1.02
CA VAL A 34 0.62 -40.19 0.83
C VAL A 34 0.80 -39.85 -0.66
N ARG A 35 0.73 -40.86 -1.54
CA ARG A 35 0.80 -40.64 -3.00
C ARG A 35 -0.45 -39.97 -3.54
N ALA A 36 -1.62 -40.31 -3.00
CA ALA A 36 -2.87 -39.62 -3.33
C ALA A 36 -2.78 -38.13 -2.98
N LEU A 37 -2.21 -37.80 -1.81
CA LEU A 37 -2.03 -36.42 -1.37
C LEU A 37 -1.02 -35.68 -2.26
N GLU A 38 0.13 -36.29 -2.54
CA GLU A 38 1.13 -35.72 -3.46
C GLU A 38 0.54 -35.45 -4.85
N TYR A 39 -0.23 -36.39 -5.40
CA TYR A 39 -0.91 -36.22 -6.69
C TYR A 39 -1.85 -35.01 -6.70
N VAL A 40 -2.67 -34.83 -5.66
CA VAL A 40 -3.58 -33.69 -5.57
C VAL A 40 -2.80 -32.37 -5.43
N LEU A 41 -1.68 -32.37 -4.71
CA LEU A 41 -0.84 -31.18 -4.55
C LEU A 41 -0.11 -30.79 -5.85
N GLN A 42 0.40 -31.77 -6.61
CA GLN A 42 1.06 -31.53 -7.90
C GLN A 42 0.11 -30.96 -8.95
N ASN A 43 -1.14 -31.41 -8.92
CA ASN A 43 -2.18 -31.03 -9.87
C ASN A 43 -3.12 -29.95 -9.30
N ALA A 44 -2.69 -29.21 -8.28
CA ALA A 44 -3.52 -28.21 -7.62
C ALA A 44 -3.82 -27.03 -8.56
N PRO A 45 -5.09 -26.62 -8.74
CA PRO A 45 -5.46 -25.50 -9.62
C PRO A 45 -5.19 -24.14 -8.95
N VAL A 46 -3.91 -23.86 -8.61
CA VAL A 46 -3.48 -22.67 -7.87
C VAL A 46 -3.80 -21.36 -8.62
N ARG A 47 -3.83 -21.41 -9.97
CA ARG A 47 -4.10 -20.25 -10.85
C ARG A 47 -5.47 -20.27 -11.53
N ALA A 48 -6.32 -21.27 -11.26
CA ALA A 48 -7.63 -21.34 -11.90
C ALA A 48 -8.55 -20.20 -11.40
N LYS A 49 -9.27 -19.55 -12.31
CA LYS A 49 -10.30 -18.56 -11.96
C LYS A 49 -11.62 -19.22 -11.51
N ASP A 50 -11.77 -20.52 -11.73
CA ASP A 50 -12.98 -21.28 -11.45
C ASP A 50 -13.05 -21.72 -9.96
N PRO A 51 -14.02 -21.23 -9.18
CA PRO A 51 -14.16 -21.53 -7.75
C PRO A 51 -14.61 -22.98 -7.48
N GLU A 52 -15.38 -23.60 -8.37
CA GLU A 52 -15.86 -24.98 -8.20
C GLU A 52 -14.69 -25.98 -8.27
N LYS A 53 -13.76 -25.77 -9.22
CA LYS A 53 -12.55 -26.59 -9.37
C LYS A 53 -11.63 -26.51 -8.16
N LYS A 54 -11.46 -25.31 -7.60
CA LYS A 54 -10.69 -25.10 -6.36
C LYS A 54 -11.33 -25.77 -5.15
N LYS A 55 -12.66 -25.82 -5.10
CA LYS A 55 -13.40 -26.50 -4.02
C LYS A 55 -13.29 -28.02 -4.13
N LYS A 56 -13.38 -28.57 -5.35
CA LYS A 56 -13.21 -30.00 -5.62
C LYS A 56 -11.82 -30.49 -5.23
N ALA A 57 -10.76 -29.82 -5.70
CA ALA A 57 -9.38 -30.18 -5.36
C ALA A 57 -9.11 -30.09 -3.84
N ALA A 58 -9.64 -29.07 -3.17
CA ALA A 58 -9.53 -28.93 -1.72
C ALA A 58 -10.23 -30.06 -0.97
N SER A 59 -11.43 -30.45 -1.40
CA SER A 59 -12.17 -31.58 -0.81
C SER A 59 -11.39 -32.90 -0.94
N MET A 60 -10.78 -33.16 -2.10
CA MET A 60 -9.93 -34.35 -2.33
C MET A 60 -8.70 -34.35 -1.42
N ALA A 61 -8.01 -33.21 -1.30
CA ALA A 61 -6.85 -33.06 -0.42
C ALA A 61 -7.21 -33.28 1.06
N LEU A 62 -8.25 -32.60 1.54
CA LEU A 62 -8.71 -32.68 2.93
C LEU A 62 -9.21 -34.08 3.29
N SER A 63 -10.00 -34.71 2.41
CA SER A 63 -10.45 -36.10 2.59
C SER A 63 -9.27 -37.07 2.68
N THR A 64 -8.23 -36.87 1.88
CA THR A 64 -7.01 -37.70 1.92
C THR A 64 -6.21 -37.47 3.21
N MET A 65 -6.06 -36.22 3.63
CA MET A 65 -5.37 -35.84 4.87
C MET A 65 -6.01 -36.47 6.11
N MET A 66 -7.34 -36.55 6.16
CA MET A 66 -8.06 -37.15 7.30
C MET A 66 -7.96 -38.68 7.34
N LYS A 67 -7.57 -39.34 6.25
CA LYS A 67 -7.35 -40.80 6.20
C LYS A 67 -5.96 -41.22 6.71
N ILE A 68 -5.02 -40.29 6.82
CA ILE A 68 -3.67 -40.55 7.34
C ILE A 68 -3.70 -40.50 8.88
N LYS A 69 -3.13 -41.51 9.53
CA LYS A 69 -3.10 -41.59 10.99
C LYS A 69 -2.17 -40.52 11.57
N THR A 70 -2.51 -40.01 12.75
CA THR A 70 -1.79 -38.90 13.42
C THR A 70 -0.29 -39.16 13.59
N ASN A 71 0.11 -40.40 13.86
CA ASN A 71 1.51 -40.80 14.03
C ASN A 71 2.28 -40.89 12.70
N GLU A 72 1.59 -40.97 11.56
CA GLU A 72 2.18 -41.08 10.22
C GLU A 72 2.30 -39.70 9.52
N ILE A 73 1.62 -38.66 10.04
CA ILE A 73 1.61 -37.30 9.45
C ILE A 73 3.02 -36.73 9.29
N SER A 74 3.89 -36.91 10.29
CA SER A 74 5.25 -36.36 10.25
C SER A 74 6.09 -36.99 9.12
N GLN A 75 5.91 -38.30 8.89
CA GLN A 75 6.57 -39.00 7.79
C GLN A 75 5.97 -38.61 6.44
N ALA A 76 4.65 -38.45 6.37
CA ALA A 76 3.94 -38.02 5.16
C ALA A 76 4.40 -36.62 4.70
N VAL A 77 4.46 -35.64 5.61
CA VAL A 77 4.93 -34.27 5.30
C VAL A 77 6.37 -34.28 4.79
N ASN A 78 7.25 -35.08 5.41
CA ASN A 78 8.65 -35.16 5.00
C ASN A 78 8.86 -35.85 3.65
N SER A 79 7.96 -36.76 3.25
CA SER A 79 8.00 -37.38 1.92
C SER A 79 7.50 -36.48 0.79
N ILE A 80 6.75 -35.41 1.11
CA ILE A 80 6.25 -34.46 0.11
C ILE A 80 7.38 -33.50 -0.28
N PRO A 81 7.63 -33.27 -1.58
CA PRO A 81 8.60 -32.28 -2.06
C PRO A 81 8.35 -30.87 -1.49
N VAL A 82 9.43 -30.16 -1.15
CA VAL A 82 9.38 -28.81 -0.54
C VAL A 82 8.42 -27.84 -1.26
N PRO A 83 8.40 -27.74 -2.61
CA PRO A 83 7.50 -26.82 -3.32
C PRO A 83 6.01 -27.11 -3.12
N LEU A 84 5.65 -28.34 -2.76
CA LEU A 84 4.26 -28.77 -2.58
C LEU A 84 3.78 -28.63 -1.13
N ARG A 85 4.70 -28.44 -0.17
CA ARG A 85 4.37 -28.25 1.24
C ARG A 85 3.66 -26.93 1.49
N ASP A 86 3.94 -25.90 0.69
CA ASP A 86 3.23 -24.62 0.75
C ASP A 86 1.76 -24.78 0.28
N THR A 87 1.54 -25.54 -0.79
CA THR A 87 0.19 -25.89 -1.27
C THR A 87 -0.56 -26.74 -0.24
N LEU A 88 0.13 -27.63 0.46
CA LEU A 88 -0.45 -28.39 1.57
C LEU A 88 -0.91 -27.48 2.71
N MET A 89 -0.08 -26.49 3.10
CA MET A 89 -0.46 -25.51 4.13
C MET A 89 -1.73 -24.74 3.74
N LYS A 90 -1.86 -24.35 2.46
CA LYS A 90 -3.08 -23.70 1.95
C LYS A 90 -4.33 -24.57 2.13
N TYR A 91 -4.25 -25.86 1.83
CA TYR A 91 -5.38 -26.76 2.05
C TYR A 91 -5.70 -26.99 3.52
N VAL A 92 -4.71 -26.98 4.42
CA VAL A 92 -4.94 -27.02 5.87
C VAL A 92 -5.75 -25.81 6.33
N TYR A 93 -5.41 -24.59 5.88
CA TYR A 93 -6.19 -23.37 6.18
C TYR A 93 -7.61 -23.41 5.61
N LYS A 94 -7.77 -23.89 4.37
CA LYS A 94 -9.10 -24.10 3.78
C LYS A 94 -9.95 -25.12 4.54
N GLY A 95 -9.31 -26.08 5.20
CA GLY A 95 -9.96 -26.99 6.15
C GLY A 95 -10.52 -26.28 7.38
N PHE A 96 -9.80 -25.28 7.92
CA PHE A 96 -10.28 -24.47 9.04
C PHE A 96 -11.47 -23.57 8.67
N GLU A 97 -11.49 -23.04 7.44
CA GLU A 97 -12.64 -22.28 6.92
C GLU A 97 -13.89 -23.18 6.79
N SER A 98 -13.70 -24.44 6.41
CA SER A 98 -14.78 -25.42 6.21
C SER A 98 -15.16 -26.16 7.50
N SER A 99 -15.28 -25.42 8.61
CA SER A 99 -15.40 -25.89 10.00
C SER A 99 -16.50 -26.92 10.31
N LYS A 100 -17.38 -27.25 9.36
CA LYS A 100 -18.45 -28.26 9.49
C LYS A 100 -18.05 -29.67 9.05
N ASP A 101 -17.03 -29.82 8.21
CA ASP A 101 -16.78 -31.08 7.50
C ASP A 101 -15.52 -31.84 7.98
N TYR A 102 -14.63 -31.20 8.76
CA TYR A 102 -13.34 -31.77 9.14
C TYR A 102 -12.99 -31.53 10.61
N SER A 103 -12.26 -32.47 11.21
CA SER A 103 -11.84 -32.39 12.62
C SER A 103 -10.76 -31.31 12.81
N SER A 104 -11.10 -30.24 13.53
CA SER A 104 -10.16 -29.13 13.82
C SER A 104 -8.91 -29.59 14.57
N SER A 105 -9.01 -30.61 15.43
CA SER A 105 -7.85 -31.16 16.14
C SER A 105 -6.89 -31.89 15.19
N ALA A 106 -7.41 -32.61 14.19
CA ALA A 106 -6.57 -33.24 13.16
C ALA A 106 -5.87 -32.19 12.28
N LEU A 107 -6.58 -31.11 11.91
CA LEU A 107 -6.02 -30.00 11.12
C LEU A 107 -4.92 -29.25 11.88
N LEU A 108 -5.04 -29.09 13.20
CA LEU A 108 -3.99 -28.50 14.04
C LEU A 108 -2.72 -29.34 14.05
N VAL A 109 -2.83 -30.67 14.08
CA VAL A 109 -1.65 -31.55 13.99
C VAL A 109 -0.98 -31.42 12.61
N TRP A 110 -1.76 -31.35 11.53
CA TRP A 110 -1.22 -31.08 10.19
C TRP A 110 -0.51 -29.73 10.11
N HIS A 111 -1.12 -28.67 10.65
CA HIS A 111 -0.52 -27.34 10.73
C HIS A 111 0.84 -27.37 11.45
N GLU A 112 0.90 -27.96 12.64
CA GLU A 112 2.12 -28.07 13.44
C GLU A 112 3.24 -28.79 12.66
N LYS A 113 2.93 -29.93 12.03
CA LYS A 113 3.94 -30.74 11.32
C LYS A 113 4.39 -30.11 10.00
N VAL A 114 3.50 -29.44 9.27
CA VAL A 114 3.88 -28.68 8.07
C VAL A 114 4.75 -27.48 8.45
N LEU A 115 4.37 -26.74 9.49
CA LEU A 115 5.14 -25.60 10.00
C LEU A 115 6.54 -26.02 10.48
N ALA A 116 6.64 -27.15 11.18
CA ALA A 116 7.93 -27.70 11.60
C ALA A 116 8.84 -28.08 10.41
N ALA A 117 8.24 -28.45 9.27
CA ALA A 117 8.97 -28.86 8.07
C ALA A 117 9.33 -27.71 7.11
N THR A 118 8.65 -26.56 7.20
CA THR A 118 8.83 -25.43 6.26
C THR A 118 9.19 -24.08 6.90
N GLY A 119 9.02 -23.94 8.22
CA GLY A 119 9.26 -22.68 8.94
C GLY A 119 8.20 -21.60 8.68
N LEU A 120 8.44 -20.39 9.22
CA LEU A 120 7.49 -19.27 9.15
C LEU A 120 7.21 -18.75 7.71
N GLY A 121 8.03 -19.10 6.72
CA GLY A 121 7.91 -18.65 5.34
C GLY A 121 6.63 -19.13 4.64
N SER A 122 6.19 -20.37 4.90
CA SER A 122 4.98 -20.93 4.28
C SER A 122 3.70 -20.25 4.74
N ILE A 123 3.68 -19.69 5.96
CA ILE A 123 2.54 -18.93 6.48
C ILE A 123 2.36 -17.63 5.67
N MET A 124 3.45 -16.93 5.33
CA MET A 124 3.37 -15.73 4.49
C MET A 124 2.90 -16.05 3.07
N SER A 125 3.41 -17.12 2.45
CA SER A 125 2.99 -17.52 1.09
C SER A 125 1.59 -18.13 1.00
N SER A 126 1.03 -18.67 2.10
CA SER A 126 -0.39 -19.02 2.17
C SER A 126 -1.29 -17.80 2.31
N ILE A 127 -0.88 -16.80 3.10
CA ILE A 127 -1.64 -15.56 3.32
C ILE A 127 -1.66 -14.66 2.07
N GLU A 128 -0.58 -14.66 1.26
CA GLU A 128 -0.51 -13.85 0.04
C GLU A 128 -1.47 -14.28 -1.08
N CYS A 129 -2.04 -15.49 -1.05
CA CYS A 129 -3.01 -15.94 -2.06
C CYS A 129 -4.49 -15.71 -1.68
N ASP A 130 -4.79 -15.41 -0.41
CA ASP A 130 -6.17 -15.30 0.11
C ASP A 130 -6.63 -13.86 0.39
N ASN A 131 -5.90 -12.84 -0.11
CA ASN A 131 -6.36 -11.44 -0.05
C ASN A 131 -7.67 -11.16 -0.82
N ASN A 132 -8.38 -12.18 -1.31
CA ASN A 132 -9.62 -12.03 -2.06
C ASN A 132 -10.89 -12.63 -1.43
N ASP A 133 -10.87 -13.26 -0.24
CA ASP A 133 -12.12 -13.91 0.25
C ASP A 133 -12.44 -13.87 1.76
N LEU A 134 -11.72 -13.12 2.60
CA LEU A 134 -12.07 -12.97 4.03
C LEU A 134 -12.10 -11.53 4.55
N THR A 135 -12.73 -10.63 3.80
CA THR A 135 -13.38 -9.47 4.44
C THR A 135 -14.83 -9.83 4.70
N GLU A 136 -15.22 -9.90 5.99
CA GLU A 136 -16.58 -9.49 6.34
C GLU A 136 -16.84 -8.18 5.60
N LYS A 137 -17.90 -8.13 4.79
CA LYS A 137 -18.29 -6.99 3.96
C LYS A 137 -18.55 -5.77 4.83
N VAL A 138 -17.50 -5.09 5.25
CA VAL A 138 -17.45 -3.64 5.25
C VAL A 138 -17.56 -3.25 3.78
N PRO A 139 -18.45 -2.33 3.39
CA PRO A 139 -18.51 -1.87 2.01
C PRO A 139 -17.21 -1.11 1.71
N THR A 140 -16.16 -1.84 1.37
CA THR A 140 -15.03 -1.31 0.61
C THR A 140 -15.58 -1.10 -0.79
N GLU A 141 -15.91 0.15 -1.10
CA GLU A 141 -15.93 0.62 -2.47
C GLU A 141 -14.69 0.04 -3.17
N GLU A 142 -14.92 -0.64 -4.29
CA GLU A 142 -13.87 -1.09 -5.19
C GLU A 142 -12.99 0.14 -5.49
N ILE A 143 -11.77 0.15 -4.93
CA ILE A 143 -10.74 1.09 -5.35
C ILE A 143 -10.31 0.53 -6.70
N GLU A 144 -10.84 1.09 -7.79
CA GLU A 144 -10.15 1.02 -9.07
C GLU A 144 -8.69 1.39 -8.80
N ASP A 145 -7.75 0.52 -9.13
CA ASP A 145 -6.32 0.82 -9.07
C ASP A 145 -6.02 1.95 -10.08
N GLU A 146 -6.40 3.17 -9.73
CA GLU A 146 -6.14 4.37 -10.48
C GLU A 146 -4.62 4.55 -10.51
N VAL A 147 -4.05 4.32 -11.69
CA VAL A 147 -2.63 4.51 -11.93
C VAL A 147 -2.36 6.01 -11.93
N TYR A 148 -1.87 6.54 -10.80
CA TYR A 148 -1.48 7.93 -10.71
C TYR A 148 -0.18 8.22 -11.50
N PRO A 149 -0.02 9.44 -12.03
CA PRO A 149 1.20 9.86 -12.72
C PRO A 149 2.47 9.70 -11.87
N LYS A 150 3.63 9.54 -12.52
CA LYS A 150 4.94 9.34 -11.84
C LYS A 150 5.37 10.49 -10.93
N ASN A 151 4.81 11.68 -11.11
CA ASN A 151 5.06 12.83 -10.23
C ASN A 151 4.21 12.81 -8.95
N VAL A 152 3.34 11.82 -8.76
CA VAL A 152 2.58 11.60 -7.52
C VAL A 152 3.25 10.49 -6.71
N TYR A 153 3.74 10.85 -5.53
CA TYR A 153 4.29 9.95 -4.54
C TYR A 153 3.25 9.74 -3.42
N ILE A 154 2.66 8.56 -3.41
CA ILE A 154 1.76 8.11 -2.34
C ILE A 154 2.61 7.40 -1.29
N MET A 155 2.51 7.84 -0.04
CA MET A 155 3.23 7.18 1.05
C MET A 155 2.80 5.72 1.16
N ARG A 156 3.77 4.84 1.47
CA ARG A 156 3.48 3.42 1.69
C ARG A 156 2.48 3.25 2.83
N SER A 157 1.29 2.76 2.50
CA SER A 157 0.27 2.46 3.50
C SER A 157 0.70 1.28 4.38
N ASN A 158 0.80 1.53 5.69
CA ASN A 158 1.08 0.53 6.72
C ASN A 158 0.06 0.66 7.85
N ASN A 159 0.04 -0.28 8.78
CA ASN A 159 -0.96 -0.30 9.87
C ASN A 159 -0.93 0.98 10.72
N GLN A 160 0.24 1.59 10.92
CA GLN A 160 0.37 2.84 11.67
C GLN A 160 -0.22 4.04 10.92
N LEU A 161 0.05 4.19 9.62
CA LEU A 161 -0.57 5.24 8.81
C LEU A 161 -2.09 5.08 8.79
N ARG A 162 -2.57 3.85 8.57
CA ARG A 162 -4.00 3.54 8.55
C ARG A 162 -4.68 3.90 9.88
N GLU A 163 -4.07 3.56 11.01
CA GLU A 163 -4.58 3.94 12.33
C GLU A 163 -4.67 5.47 12.49
N LEU A 164 -3.64 6.22 12.09
CA LEU A 164 -3.66 7.69 12.12
C LEU A 164 -4.78 8.25 11.22
N HIS A 165 -4.96 7.69 10.02
CA HIS A 165 -6.06 8.08 9.13
C HIS A 165 -7.42 7.81 9.76
N THR A 166 -7.61 6.63 10.38
CA THR A 166 -8.84 6.27 11.09
C THR A 166 -9.15 7.25 12.22
N LEU A 167 -8.18 7.56 13.09
CA LEU A 167 -8.36 8.45 14.23
C LEU A 167 -8.66 9.90 13.82
N LEU A 168 -8.10 10.36 12.70
CA LEU A 168 -8.38 11.68 12.13
C LEU A 168 -9.75 11.75 11.43
N ARG A 169 -10.34 10.60 11.09
CA ARG A 169 -11.69 10.52 10.50
C ARG A 169 -12.76 10.32 11.56
N ASP A 170 -12.42 9.70 12.68
CA ASP A 170 -13.37 9.42 13.75
C ASP A 170 -13.92 10.70 14.41
N ARG A 171 -15.25 10.75 14.48
CA ARG A 171 -16.00 11.81 15.15
C ARG A 171 -15.77 11.79 16.66
N ALA A 172 -15.60 10.61 17.26
CA ALA A 172 -15.41 10.44 18.70
C ALA A 172 -14.03 10.90 19.19
N THR A 173 -13.04 11.03 18.30
CA THR A 173 -11.70 11.54 18.65
C THR A 173 -11.79 12.93 19.25
N SER A 174 -11.26 13.11 20.46
CA SER A 174 -11.19 14.42 21.13
C SER A 174 -10.32 15.41 20.34
N ARG A 175 -10.47 16.72 20.56
CA ARG A 175 -9.63 17.72 19.88
C ARG A 175 -8.15 17.57 20.22
N SER A 176 -7.81 17.28 21.48
CA SER A 176 -6.42 17.09 21.92
C SER A 176 -5.79 15.90 21.22
N ASP A 177 -6.51 14.78 21.14
CA ASP A 177 -6.04 13.57 20.47
C ASP A 177 -5.95 13.78 18.97
N PHE A 178 -6.93 14.45 18.37
CA PHE A 178 -6.91 14.80 16.95
C PHE A 178 -5.66 15.60 16.60
N LYS A 179 -5.35 16.64 17.37
CA LYS A 179 -4.15 17.44 17.15
C LYS A 179 -2.87 16.61 17.33
N PHE A 180 -2.83 15.74 18.34
CA PHE A 180 -1.70 14.84 18.57
C PHE A 180 -1.46 13.89 17.38
N TYR A 181 -2.50 13.20 16.91
CA TYR A 181 -2.40 12.30 15.76
C TYR A 181 -2.16 13.04 14.44
N ALA A 182 -2.70 14.26 14.28
CA ALA A 182 -2.45 15.10 13.11
C ALA A 182 -0.97 15.52 13.06
N ASP A 183 -0.40 15.99 14.17
CA ASP A 183 1.02 16.33 14.26
C ASP A 183 1.91 15.12 13.94
N ARG A 184 1.52 13.91 14.39
CA ARG A 184 2.24 12.67 14.05
C ARG A 184 2.18 12.36 12.55
N LEU A 185 1.00 12.45 11.93
CA LEU A 185 0.85 12.20 10.49
C LEU A 185 1.64 13.24 9.67
N ILE A 186 1.53 14.53 10.04
CA ILE A 186 2.28 15.62 9.43
C ILE A 186 3.77 15.33 9.46
N ARG A 187 4.31 14.87 10.60
CA ARG A 187 5.74 14.55 10.72
C ARG A 187 6.16 13.50 9.69
N LEU A 188 5.39 12.42 9.56
CA LEU A 188 5.68 11.34 8.61
C LEU A 188 5.62 11.84 7.15
N THR A 189 4.59 12.60 6.81
CA THR A 189 4.42 13.16 5.46
C THR A 189 5.52 14.16 5.11
N VAL A 190 5.95 14.98 6.07
CA VAL A 190 7.06 15.92 5.87
C VAL A 190 8.37 15.19 5.63
N GLU A 191 8.70 14.16 6.42
CA GLU A 191 9.92 13.36 6.18
C GLU A 191 9.90 12.71 4.78
N ALA A 192 8.75 12.16 4.37
CA ALA A 192 8.57 11.63 3.01
C ALA A 192 8.75 12.70 1.93
N ALA A 193 8.33 13.94 2.18
CA ALA A 193 8.52 15.04 1.24
C ALA A 193 9.97 15.53 1.17
N LEU A 194 10.71 15.48 2.29
CA LEU A 194 12.13 15.84 2.31
C LEU A 194 12.97 14.86 1.49
N ASP A 195 12.63 13.57 1.52
CA ASP A 195 13.28 12.53 0.70
C ASP A 195 13.15 12.79 -0.82
N GLN A 196 12.15 13.57 -1.24
CA GLN A 196 11.93 13.90 -2.65
C GLN A 196 12.81 15.06 -3.17
N LEU A 197 13.60 15.68 -2.29
CA LEU A 197 14.53 16.78 -2.61
C LEU A 197 15.89 16.26 -3.11
N PRO A 198 16.71 17.10 -3.77
CA PRO A 198 18.03 16.68 -4.21
C PRO A 198 19.04 16.54 -3.06
N TYR A 199 19.79 15.43 -3.09
CA TYR A 199 20.90 15.13 -2.20
C TYR A 199 22.21 15.04 -2.99
N LEU A 200 23.31 15.41 -2.33
CA LEU A 200 24.66 15.32 -2.84
C LEU A 200 25.44 14.25 -2.07
N SER A 201 26.17 13.40 -2.76
CA SER A 201 27.11 12.47 -2.11
C SER A 201 28.17 13.25 -1.35
N CYS A 202 28.48 12.83 -0.12
CA CYS A 202 29.56 13.41 0.65
C CYS A 202 30.34 12.33 1.41
N GLU A 203 31.66 12.45 1.37
CA GLU A 203 32.54 11.67 2.21
C GLU A 203 32.78 12.43 3.52
N ILE A 204 32.61 11.75 4.65
CA ILE A 204 32.91 12.31 5.98
C ILE A 204 33.92 11.43 6.70
N THR A 205 34.69 12.02 7.61
CA THR A 205 35.50 11.27 8.56
C THR A 205 34.71 11.09 9.86
N THR A 206 34.48 9.85 10.25
CA THR A 206 33.82 9.48 11.50
C THR A 206 34.70 9.83 12.71
N PRO A 207 34.14 9.95 13.94
CA PRO A 207 34.94 10.21 15.14
C PRO A 207 36.02 9.15 15.43
N THR A 208 35.87 7.94 14.86
CA THR A 208 36.84 6.84 14.95
C THR A 208 37.93 6.91 13.87
N GLY A 209 37.92 7.93 13.00
CA GLY A 209 38.92 8.16 11.97
C GLY A 209 38.65 7.46 10.63
N HIS A 210 37.58 6.68 10.51
CA HIS A 210 37.22 6.00 9.26
C HIS A 210 36.44 6.92 8.32
N SER A 211 36.67 6.76 7.01
CA SER A 211 35.84 7.41 5.98
C SER A 211 34.46 6.74 5.89
N PHE A 212 33.41 7.55 5.75
CA PHE A 212 32.04 7.12 5.51
C PHE A 212 31.42 7.90 4.35
N ASN A 213 30.91 7.16 3.37
CA ASN A 213 30.19 7.71 2.22
C ASN A 213 28.72 7.90 2.56
N GLY A 214 28.33 9.15 2.77
CA GLY A 214 26.97 9.54 3.11
C GLY A 214 26.32 10.44 2.07
N LEU A 215 25.16 10.97 2.43
CA LEU A 215 24.41 11.94 1.64
C LEU A 215 24.22 13.23 2.44
N ARG A 216 24.20 14.35 1.72
CA ARG A 216 23.91 15.67 2.27
C ARG A 216 22.82 16.34 1.47
N HIS A 217 21.82 16.84 2.19
CA HIS A 217 20.75 17.64 1.62
C HIS A 217 21.27 18.90 0.90
N GLN A 218 20.78 19.18 -0.30
CA GLN A 218 21.13 20.42 -1.00
C GLN A 218 20.51 21.64 -0.30
N LYS A 219 21.35 22.62 0.04
CA LYS A 219 20.88 23.86 0.68
C LYS A 219 19.90 24.60 -0.25
N GLY A 220 18.96 25.32 0.36
CA GLY A 220 18.05 26.20 -0.38
C GLY A 220 16.59 25.79 -0.35
N THR A 221 16.16 24.92 0.56
CA THR A 221 14.72 24.63 0.74
C THR A 221 14.00 25.81 1.42
N LEU A 222 12.77 26.08 0.99
CA LEU A 222 11.80 26.89 1.73
C LEU A 222 10.45 26.17 1.80
N CYS A 223 9.60 26.60 2.72
CA CYS A 223 8.22 26.14 2.82
C CYS A 223 7.28 27.30 2.47
N VAL A 224 6.20 27.02 1.74
CA VAL A 224 5.11 27.96 1.46
C VAL A 224 3.83 27.36 2.00
N SER A 225 3.25 28.04 2.98
CA SER A 225 1.99 27.63 3.60
C SER A 225 0.82 28.30 2.87
N LEU A 226 -0.10 27.48 2.32
CA LEU A 226 -1.36 27.96 1.76
C LEU A 226 -2.36 28.15 2.90
N MET A 227 -2.53 29.39 3.32
CA MET A 227 -3.38 29.75 4.46
C MET A 227 -4.86 29.56 4.12
N ARG A 228 -5.69 29.18 5.10
CA ARG A 228 -5.35 29.02 6.54
C ARG A 228 -4.89 27.61 6.92
N SER A 229 -5.44 26.57 6.27
CA SER A 229 -5.18 25.18 6.65
C SER A 229 -3.71 24.75 6.52
N GLY A 230 -2.96 25.32 5.57
CA GLY A 230 -1.51 25.06 5.40
C GLY A 230 -0.69 25.30 6.67
N GLU A 231 -1.12 26.21 7.54
CA GLU A 231 -0.39 26.59 8.75
C GLU A 231 -0.29 25.44 9.76
N ALA A 232 -1.24 24.50 9.73
CA ALA A 232 -1.22 23.32 10.59
C ALA A 232 0.06 22.49 10.41
N MET A 233 0.65 22.52 9.21
CA MET A 233 1.84 21.72 8.88
C MET A 233 3.16 22.43 9.20
N GLU A 234 3.14 23.74 9.49
CA GLU A 234 4.37 24.51 9.70
C GLU A 234 5.17 24.03 10.91
N LYS A 235 4.48 23.56 11.96
CA LYS A 235 5.14 23.03 13.15
C LYS A 235 5.97 21.80 12.78
N GLY A 236 5.38 20.81 12.09
CA GLY A 236 6.09 19.61 11.65
C GLY A 236 7.27 19.93 10.73
N ILE A 237 7.09 20.90 9.82
CA ILE A 237 8.17 21.40 8.97
C ILE A 237 9.34 21.99 9.77
N ARG A 238 9.07 22.83 10.77
CA ARG A 238 10.13 23.43 11.62
C ARG A 238 10.84 22.40 12.50
N GLU A 239 10.13 21.37 12.94
CA GLU A 239 10.69 20.27 13.72
C GLU A 239 11.65 19.39 12.90
N CYS A 240 11.40 19.20 11.60
CA CYS A 240 12.33 18.51 10.70
C CYS A 240 13.45 19.44 10.19
N CYS A 241 13.15 20.72 9.95
CA CYS A 241 14.06 21.69 9.34
C CYS A 241 14.13 22.98 10.16
N ARG A 242 15.02 23.02 11.18
CA ARG A 242 15.11 24.13 12.15
C ARG A 242 15.26 25.54 11.55
N SER A 243 15.96 25.68 10.43
CA SER A 243 16.24 26.98 9.79
C SER A 243 15.45 27.23 8.51
N ILE A 244 14.35 26.50 8.29
CA ILE A 244 13.54 26.68 7.09
C ILE A 244 12.80 28.02 7.13
N ARG A 245 12.87 28.75 6.01
CA ARG A 245 12.08 29.99 5.85
C ARG A 245 10.69 29.62 5.36
N ILE A 246 9.68 30.24 5.96
CA ILE A 246 8.27 30.01 5.62
C ILE A 246 7.70 31.27 4.98
N GLY A 247 7.26 31.13 3.74
CA GLY A 247 6.41 32.09 3.05
C GLY A 247 4.94 31.74 3.24
N LYS A 248 4.06 32.73 3.11
CA LYS A 248 2.61 32.54 3.30
C LYS A 248 1.85 33.10 2.12
N ILE A 249 0.84 32.35 1.67
CA ILE A 249 -0.12 32.79 0.65
C ILE A 249 -1.51 32.58 1.22
N LEU A 250 -2.28 33.66 1.35
CA LEU A 250 -3.69 33.64 1.75
C LEU A 250 -4.57 33.60 0.52
N ILE A 251 -5.42 32.58 0.46
CA ILE A 251 -6.35 32.34 -0.64
C ILE A 251 -7.76 32.31 -0.06
N ASN A 252 -8.66 33.05 -0.69
CA ASN A 252 -10.09 33.00 -0.41
C ASN A 252 -10.83 32.76 -1.72
N GLU A 253 -11.73 31.77 -1.75
CA GLU A 253 -12.52 31.46 -2.95
C GLU A 253 -11.66 31.31 -4.23
N ALA A 254 -10.49 30.67 -4.11
CA ALA A 254 -9.49 30.52 -5.17
C ALA A 254 -8.89 31.82 -5.73
N GLN A 255 -9.09 32.94 -5.04
CA GLN A 255 -8.41 34.22 -5.30
C GLN A 255 -7.35 34.51 -4.24
N VAL A 256 -6.25 35.10 -4.67
CA VAL A 256 -5.10 35.38 -3.82
C VAL A 256 -5.32 36.75 -3.19
N ILE A 257 -5.48 36.76 -1.87
CA ILE A 257 -5.64 38.00 -1.10
C ILE A 257 -4.28 38.57 -0.69
N TYR A 258 -3.35 37.67 -0.34
CA TYR A 258 -2.07 38.07 0.21
C TYR A 258 -1.00 37.03 -0.14
N ALA A 259 0.19 37.49 -0.50
CA ALA A 259 1.36 36.65 -0.68
C ALA A 259 2.59 37.37 -0.12
N LYS A 260 3.28 36.74 0.82
CA LYS A 260 4.57 37.22 1.34
C LYS A 260 5.56 36.08 1.38
N LEU A 261 6.49 36.13 0.42
CA LEU A 261 7.52 35.11 0.23
C LEU A 261 8.92 35.74 0.37
N PRO A 262 9.95 34.95 0.72
CA PRO A 262 11.34 35.43 0.68
C PRO A 262 11.74 35.88 -0.73
N ALA A 263 12.53 36.95 -0.84
CA ALA A 263 12.90 37.57 -2.12
C ALA A 263 13.62 36.63 -3.10
N ASP A 264 14.27 35.58 -2.61
CA ASP A 264 15.01 34.59 -3.37
C ASP A 264 14.23 33.27 -3.60
N VAL A 265 12.89 33.29 -3.45
CA VAL A 265 11.99 32.12 -3.62
C VAL A 265 12.20 31.42 -4.97
N GLN A 266 12.39 32.17 -6.05
CA GLN A 266 12.53 31.64 -7.42
C GLN A 266 13.73 30.72 -7.64
N ARG A 267 14.75 30.79 -6.77
CA ARG A 267 16.01 30.02 -6.88
C ARG A 267 16.02 28.77 -5.97
N ARG A 268 14.93 28.51 -5.26
CA ARG A 268 14.86 27.53 -4.17
C ARG A 268 14.00 26.32 -4.52
N HIS A 269 14.18 25.26 -3.73
CA HIS A 269 13.21 24.16 -3.68
C HIS A 269 12.09 24.53 -2.72
N ILE A 270 10.85 24.33 -3.15
CA ILE A 270 9.67 24.85 -2.47
C ILE A 270 8.80 23.69 -2.01
N LEU A 271 8.62 23.55 -0.70
CA LEU A 271 7.61 22.67 -0.13
C LEU A 271 6.32 23.47 0.05
N VAL A 272 5.29 23.21 -0.74
CA VAL A 272 3.99 23.86 -0.61
C VAL A 272 3.11 22.99 0.28
N THR A 273 2.63 23.51 1.40
CA THR A 273 1.87 22.71 2.38
C THR A 273 0.39 23.07 2.36
N TYR A 274 -0.45 22.05 2.16
CA TYR A 274 -1.91 22.16 2.29
C TYR A 274 -2.49 20.80 2.69
N PRO A 275 -3.10 20.64 3.89
CA PRO A 275 -3.41 19.32 4.44
C PRO A 275 -4.44 18.48 3.69
N VAL A 276 -5.45 19.12 3.07
CA VAL A 276 -6.60 18.43 2.49
C VAL A 276 -6.91 19.03 1.12
N ILE A 277 -6.89 18.20 0.08
CA ILE A 277 -7.21 18.60 -1.30
C ILE A 277 -8.50 17.91 -1.74
N THR A 278 -9.50 18.69 -2.15
CA THR A 278 -10.81 18.19 -2.63
C THR A 278 -11.00 18.42 -4.13
N THR A 279 -11.02 19.66 -4.57
CA THR A 279 -11.06 20.01 -6.01
C THR A 279 -9.68 20.42 -6.51
N GLY A 280 -8.79 20.85 -5.61
CA GLY A 280 -7.49 21.41 -5.99
C GLY A 280 -7.51 22.91 -6.29
N SER A 281 -8.67 23.58 -6.30
CA SER A 281 -8.78 25.00 -6.68
C SER A 281 -7.86 25.94 -5.86
N THR A 282 -7.84 25.79 -4.53
CA THR A 282 -6.95 26.56 -3.63
C THR A 282 -5.48 26.30 -3.94
N VAL A 283 -5.12 25.02 -4.16
CA VAL A 283 -3.74 24.64 -4.47
C VAL A 283 -3.33 25.21 -5.82
N LEU A 284 -4.18 25.07 -6.85
CA LEU A 284 -3.93 25.59 -8.20
C LEU A 284 -3.74 27.11 -8.21
N ALA A 285 -4.52 27.85 -7.43
CA ALA A 285 -4.37 29.29 -7.27
C ALA A 285 -3.03 29.65 -6.62
N GLY A 286 -2.66 28.98 -5.51
CA GLY A 286 -1.39 29.21 -4.82
C GLY A 286 -0.18 28.86 -5.67
N LEU A 287 -0.23 27.73 -6.39
CA LEU A 287 0.80 27.34 -7.36
C LEU A 287 0.88 28.34 -8.52
N GLY A 288 -0.26 28.85 -8.97
CA GLY A 288 -0.32 29.89 -9.99
C GLY A 288 0.47 31.14 -9.62
N VAL A 289 0.36 31.61 -8.38
CA VAL A 289 1.16 32.74 -7.85
C VAL A 289 2.65 32.44 -7.90
N LEU A 290 3.05 31.25 -7.40
CA LEU A 290 4.46 30.87 -7.36
C LEU A 290 5.08 30.83 -8.77
N LEU A 291 4.35 30.29 -9.74
CA LEU A 291 4.84 30.12 -11.11
C LEU A 291 4.77 31.40 -11.93
N LYS A 292 3.65 32.14 -11.85
CA LYS A 292 3.40 33.30 -12.72
C LYS A 292 3.96 34.60 -12.16
N GLU A 293 3.73 34.87 -10.87
CA GLU A 293 4.13 36.14 -10.26
C GLU A 293 5.57 36.06 -9.75
N TYR A 294 5.90 35.00 -9.01
CA TYR A 294 7.23 34.81 -8.42
C TYR A 294 8.21 34.04 -9.32
N GLN A 295 7.79 33.62 -10.52
CA GLN A 295 8.63 33.00 -11.55
C GLN A 295 9.43 31.78 -11.03
N CYS A 296 8.82 31.01 -10.13
CA CYS A 296 9.40 29.79 -9.61
C CYS A 296 9.41 28.71 -10.70
N ARG A 297 10.37 27.79 -10.62
CA ARG A 297 10.43 26.64 -11.52
C ARG A 297 9.48 25.55 -11.03
N GLU A 298 8.64 25.06 -11.93
CA GLU A 298 7.67 24.01 -11.64
C GLU A 298 8.32 22.74 -11.06
N SER A 299 9.43 22.30 -11.65
CA SER A 299 10.20 21.13 -11.20
C SER A 299 10.87 21.28 -9.82
N ASN A 300 10.91 22.50 -9.28
CA ASN A 300 11.44 22.77 -7.93
C ASN A 300 10.35 22.76 -6.85
N ILE A 301 9.07 22.58 -7.23
CA ILE A 301 7.94 22.60 -6.31
C ILE A 301 7.54 21.18 -5.95
N ILE A 302 7.40 20.94 -4.65
CA ILE A 302 6.82 19.72 -4.08
C ILE A 302 5.60 20.13 -3.28
N LEU A 303 4.43 19.66 -3.70
CA LEU A 303 3.19 19.82 -2.96
C LEU A 303 3.10 18.73 -1.89
N VAL A 304 2.97 19.12 -0.63
CA VAL A 304 2.89 18.23 0.53
C VAL A 304 1.48 18.29 1.10
N THR A 305 0.76 17.17 1.02
CA THR A 305 -0.64 17.06 1.48
C THR A 305 -0.83 15.80 2.32
N LEU A 306 -1.76 15.84 3.28
CA LEU A 306 -2.11 14.65 4.07
C LEU A 306 -3.15 13.83 3.32
N PHE A 307 -4.23 14.47 2.88
CA PHE A 307 -5.37 13.84 2.24
C PHE A 307 -5.64 14.49 0.88
N SER A 308 -5.92 13.69 -0.13
CA SER A 308 -6.41 14.19 -1.41
C SER A 308 -7.56 13.33 -1.93
N THR A 309 -8.44 13.92 -2.72
CA THR A 309 -9.31 13.15 -3.63
C THR A 309 -8.56 12.81 -4.92
N PRO A 310 -9.02 11.76 -5.64
CA PRO A 310 -8.59 11.51 -7.02
C PRO A 310 -8.69 12.74 -7.93
N GLU A 311 -9.83 13.44 -7.88
CA GLU A 311 -10.10 14.62 -8.70
C GLU A 311 -9.10 15.75 -8.41
N GLY A 312 -8.79 15.99 -7.14
CA GLY A 312 -7.83 17.01 -6.74
C GLY A 312 -6.41 16.72 -7.24
N ILE A 313 -5.99 15.45 -7.23
CA ILE A 313 -4.71 15.03 -7.81
C ILE A 313 -4.73 15.24 -9.32
N LYS A 314 -5.78 14.73 -10.00
CA LYS A 314 -5.93 14.82 -11.45
C LYS A 314 -5.86 16.27 -11.94
N GLN A 315 -6.68 17.16 -11.39
CA GLN A 315 -6.66 18.59 -11.78
C GLN A 315 -5.30 19.24 -11.54
N THR A 316 -4.62 18.90 -10.44
CA THR A 316 -3.30 19.45 -10.12
C THR A 316 -2.25 18.97 -11.12
N CYS A 317 -2.22 17.68 -11.43
CA CYS A 317 -1.27 17.08 -12.36
C CYS A 317 -1.52 17.51 -13.82
N GLU A 318 -2.78 17.64 -14.25
CA GLU A 318 -3.13 18.12 -15.59
C GLU A 318 -2.68 19.57 -15.79
N ARG A 319 -2.81 20.41 -14.76
CA ARG A 319 -2.43 21.82 -14.84
C ARG A 319 -0.93 22.04 -14.71
N TYR A 320 -0.28 21.28 -13.84
CA TYR A 320 1.14 21.42 -13.50
C TYR A 320 1.82 20.03 -13.44
N PRO A 321 2.16 19.44 -14.61
CA PRO A 321 2.67 18.06 -14.71
C PRO A 321 4.08 17.86 -14.14
N ASN A 322 4.87 18.92 -13.95
CA ASN A 322 6.24 18.84 -13.43
C ASN A 322 6.33 19.05 -11.91
N ILE A 323 5.22 19.39 -11.25
CA ILE A 323 5.17 19.50 -9.79
C ILE A 323 5.12 18.09 -9.21
N LYS A 324 5.97 17.80 -8.22
CA LYS A 324 5.86 16.57 -7.44
C LYS A 324 4.78 16.73 -6.39
N ILE A 325 3.96 15.70 -6.18
CA ILE A 325 2.94 15.66 -5.13
C ILE A 325 3.32 14.54 -4.17
N VAL A 326 3.38 14.85 -2.87
CA VAL A 326 3.57 13.88 -1.79
C VAL A 326 2.30 13.87 -0.96
N VAL A 327 1.65 12.70 -0.92
CA VAL A 327 0.34 12.52 -0.29
C VAL A 327 0.33 11.29 0.61
N SER A 328 -0.30 11.40 1.78
CA SER A 328 -0.40 10.26 2.71
C SER A 328 -1.54 9.29 2.37
N GLU A 329 -2.65 9.81 1.86
CA GLU A 329 -3.80 9.02 1.43
C GLU A 329 -4.54 9.73 0.29
N ILE A 330 -4.94 8.95 -0.72
CA ILE A 330 -5.92 9.38 -1.73
C ILE A 330 -7.22 8.63 -1.46
N ASN A 331 -8.31 9.38 -1.25
CA ASN A 331 -9.62 8.82 -0.95
C ASN A 331 -10.72 9.78 -1.46
N LYS A 332 -11.82 9.23 -2.00
CA LYS A 332 -12.96 10.02 -2.50
C LYS A 332 -13.58 10.91 -1.41
N ILE A 333 -13.52 10.48 -0.15
CA ILE A 333 -14.06 11.19 0.99
C ILE A 333 -12.90 11.65 1.88
N PRO A 334 -12.41 12.89 1.76
CA PRO A 334 -11.38 13.40 2.66
C PRO A 334 -11.97 13.98 3.95
N PRO A 335 -11.19 14.07 5.06
CA PRO A 335 -11.63 14.69 6.31
C PRO A 335 -11.68 16.22 6.19
N ASN A 336 -12.73 16.76 5.58
CA ASN A 336 -12.89 18.20 5.31
C ASN A 336 -12.95 19.06 6.60
N HIS A 337 -13.29 18.46 7.74
CA HIS A 337 -13.26 19.11 9.06
C HIS A 337 -11.85 19.32 9.63
N PHE A 338 -10.79 18.87 8.94
CA PHE A 338 -9.41 18.89 9.46
C PHE A 338 -9.00 20.27 10.00
N GLY A 339 -9.19 21.32 9.19
CA GLY A 339 -8.80 22.68 9.60
C GLY A 339 -9.56 23.15 10.83
N GLN A 340 -10.88 22.95 10.86
CA GLN A 340 -11.72 23.39 11.98
C GLN A 340 -11.32 22.69 13.28
N LYS A 341 -11.20 21.36 13.25
CA LYS A 341 -10.86 20.55 14.43
C LYS A 341 -9.41 20.78 14.89
N TYR A 342 -8.46 20.95 13.95
CA TYR A 342 -7.06 21.23 14.28
C TYR A 342 -6.90 22.57 15.01
N PHE A 343 -7.54 23.63 14.51
CA PHE A 343 -7.46 24.97 15.11
C PHE A 343 -8.44 25.16 16.27
N GLY A 344 -9.49 24.34 16.40
CA GLY A 344 -10.55 24.49 17.40
C GLY A 344 -11.51 25.62 17.06
N THR A 345 -11.94 25.68 15.81
CA THR A 345 -12.92 26.65 15.29
C THR A 345 -14.19 25.97 14.80
N ASP A 346 -14.41 24.74 15.27
CA ASP A 346 -15.58 23.89 15.05
C ASP A 346 -16.81 24.32 15.87
#